data_AF-A0A7X8PBH6-F1
#
_entry.id   AF-A0A7X8PBH6-F1
#
_cell.length_a   1.000
_cell.length_b   1.000
_cell.length_c   1.000
_cell.angle_alpha   90.00
_cell.angle_beta   90.00
_cell.angle_gamma   90.00
#
_symmetry.space_group_name_H-M   'P 1'
#
loop_
_entity.id
_entity.type
_entity.pdbx_description
1 polymer ?
#
loop_
_entity_poly.entity_id
_entity_poly.type
_entity_poly.pdbx_seq_one_letter_code
_entity_poly.pdbx_strand_id
1 'polypeptide(L)'
;MATAESPGKGVPQELSGVVIGWKHQDISRNIQLTVQSTVAARPTPDSVDTHHLLMTRNQAMLLAQYLIRLTGQQPPVPIKRGWLKRLFG
;
A
#
# COMPACT_ATOMS: atom_id res chain seq x y z
N MET A 1 -28.27 -22.71 0.54
CA MET A 1 -27.42 -21.93 1.45
C MET A 1 -25.99 -22.30 1.14
N ALA A 2 -25.24 -21.42 0.49
CA ALA A 2 -23.83 -21.66 0.18
C ALA A 2 -23.00 -21.24 1.40
N THR A 3 -22.47 -22.22 2.11
CA THR A 3 -21.54 -22.01 3.22
C THR A 3 -20.24 -21.47 2.63
N ALA A 4 -19.87 -20.24 2.97
CA ALA A 4 -18.56 -19.71 2.62
C ALA A 4 -17.52 -20.52 3.41
N GLU A 5 -16.75 -21.35 2.71
CA GLU A 5 -15.63 -22.07 3.31
C GLU A 5 -14.61 -21.04 3.83
N SER A 6 -14.35 -21.08 5.13
CA SER A 6 -13.28 -20.28 5.73
C SER A 6 -11.95 -20.75 5.12
N PRO A 7 -11.15 -19.87 4.49
CA PRO A 7 -9.90 -20.29 3.87
C PRO A 7 -8.99 -20.89 4.94
N GLY A 8 -8.63 -22.15 4.74
CA GLY A 8 -7.77 -22.91 5.65
C GLY A 8 -6.41 -22.22 5.81
N LYS A 9 -5.90 -22.21 7.04
CA LYS A 9 -4.54 -21.78 7.39
C LYS A 9 -3.52 -22.49 6.47
N GLY A 10 -3.09 -21.83 5.40
CA GLY A 10 -2.10 -22.39 4.47
C GLY A 10 -2.21 -21.91 3.03
N VAL A 11 -3.36 -21.39 2.60
CA VAL A 11 -3.47 -20.74 1.27
C VAL A 11 -3.00 -19.30 1.41
N PRO A 12 -2.03 -18.81 0.60
CA PRO A 12 -1.70 -17.40 0.55
C PRO A 12 -2.98 -16.62 0.28
N GLN A 13 -3.39 -15.79 1.23
CA GLN A 13 -4.59 -14.98 1.08
C GLN A 13 -4.30 -13.97 -0.03
N GLU A 14 -4.90 -14.17 -1.20
CA GLU A 14 -4.81 -13.19 -2.27
C GLU A 14 -5.46 -11.90 -1.79
N LEU A 15 -4.82 -10.76 -2.12
CA LEU A 15 -5.35 -9.42 -1.87
C LEU A 15 -6.60 -9.20 -2.74
N SER A 16 -7.72 -9.81 -2.37
CA SER A 16 -9.00 -9.70 -3.07
C SER A 16 -9.87 -8.61 -2.43
N GLY A 17 -10.37 -7.68 -3.24
CA GLY A 17 -11.33 -6.66 -2.81
C GLY A 17 -10.87 -5.23 -3.05
N VAL A 18 -11.66 -4.29 -2.54
CA VAL A 18 -11.40 -2.85 -2.67
C VAL A 18 -10.57 -2.39 -1.48
N VAL A 19 -9.48 -1.67 -1.76
CA VAL A 19 -8.64 -1.07 -0.73
C VAL A 19 -9.39 0.10 -0.09
N ILE A 20 -9.59 0.03 1.22
CA ILE A 20 -10.31 1.04 2.01
C ILE A 20 -9.38 1.85 2.93
N GLY A 21 -8.16 1.37 3.15
CA GLY A 21 -7.20 2.06 4.01
C GLY A 21 -5.79 1.50 3.87
N TRP A 22 -4.82 2.35 4.18
CA TRP A 22 -3.44 1.95 4.33
C TRP A 22 -2.73 2.83 5.37
N LYS A 23 -1.74 2.25 6.05
CA LYS A 23 -0.80 2.98 6.90
C LYS A 23 0.58 2.35 6.81
N HIS A 24 1.62 3.13 7.05
CA HIS A 24 2.98 2.62 7.12
C HIS A 24 3.59 2.88 8.49
N GLN A 25 4.55 2.04 8.85
CA GLN A 25 5.43 2.23 9.99
C GLN A 25 6.87 1.96 9.56
N ASP A 26 7.77 2.89 9.86
CA ASP A 26 9.19 2.69 9.66
C ASP A 26 9.75 1.79 10.77
N ILE A 27 10.43 0.71 10.37
CA ILE A 27 11.06 -0.26 11.29
C ILE A 27 12.54 -0.38 10.91
N SER A 28 13.37 0.45 11.54
CA SER A 28 14.80 0.52 11.26
C SER A 28 15.07 0.76 9.76
N ARG A 29 15.55 -0.27 9.03
CA ARG A 29 15.84 -0.22 7.59
C ARG A 29 14.69 -0.69 6.70
N ASN A 30 13.60 -1.14 7.30
CA ASN A 30 12.43 -1.67 6.63
C ASN A 30 11.22 -0.74 6.84
N ILE A 31 10.20 -0.97 6.02
CA ILE A 31 8.89 -0.34 6.08
C ILE A 31 7.88 -1.47 6.25
N GLN A 32 7.02 -1.36 7.25
CA GLN A 32 5.83 -2.18 7.38
C GLN A 32 4.65 -1.41 6.80
N LEU A 33 4.11 -1.88 5.69
CA LEU A 33 2.89 -1.36 5.09
C LEU A 33 1.72 -2.24 5.54
N THR A 34 0.72 -1.64 6.15
CA THR A 34 -0.55 -2.30 6.46
C THR A 34 -1.59 -1.84 5.46
N VAL A 35 -2.19 -2.78 4.72
CA VAL A 35 -3.25 -2.54 3.75
C VAL A 35 -4.54 -3.18 4.25
N GLN A 36 -5.63 -2.44 4.19
CA GLN A 36 -6.96 -2.91 4.56
C GLN A 36 -7.84 -2.95 3.32
N SER A 37 -8.47 -4.10 3.10
CA SER A 37 -9.36 -4.35 1.97
C SER A 37 -10.67 -4.96 2.42
N THR A 38 -11.71 -4.81 1.60
CA THR A 38 -12.99 -5.47 1.82
C THR A 38 -13.67 -5.79 0.49
N VAL A 39 -14.46 -6.86 0.47
CA VAL A 39 -15.38 -7.19 -0.64
C VAL A 39 -16.82 -6.82 -0.31
N ALA A 40 -17.10 -6.43 0.95
CA ALA A 40 -18.43 -6.09 1.40
C ALA A 40 -18.80 -4.65 1.01
N ALA A 41 -20.00 -4.46 0.46
CA ALA A 41 -20.50 -3.14 0.08
C ALA A 41 -20.67 -2.19 1.28
N ARG A 42 -20.94 -2.74 2.47
CA ARG A 42 -21.03 -1.99 3.72
C ARG A 42 -20.12 -2.67 4.77
N PRO A 43 -18.84 -2.26 4.86
CA PRO A 43 -17.86 -2.95 5.68
C PRO A 43 -18.15 -2.79 7.17
N THR A 44 -18.02 -3.90 7.89
CA THR A 44 -17.95 -3.99 9.35
C THR A 44 -16.52 -4.34 9.75
N PRO A 45 -16.10 -4.12 11.01
CA PRO A 45 -14.72 -4.45 11.43
C PRO A 45 -14.30 -5.90 11.10
N ASP A 46 -15.22 -6.85 11.23
CA ASP A 46 -14.95 -8.28 10.97
C ASP A 46 -14.89 -8.63 9.47
N SER A 47 -15.37 -7.75 8.59
CA SER A 47 -15.36 -7.95 7.14
C SER A 47 -14.20 -7.20 6.45
N VAL A 48 -13.17 -6.82 7.20
CA VAL A 48 -11.99 -6.11 6.70
C VAL A 48 -10.78 -7.03 6.77
N ASP A 49 -10.26 -7.39 5.61
CA ASP A 49 -9.02 -8.13 5.50
C ASP A 49 -7.85 -7.17 5.71
N THR A 50 -6.93 -7.55 6.62
CA THR A 50 -5.74 -6.75 6.93
C THR A 50 -4.48 -7.50 6.52
N HIS A 51 -3.69 -6.88 5.67
CA HIS A 51 -2.47 -7.44 5.12
C HIS A 51 -1.26 -6.63 5.58
N HIS A 52 -0.25 -7.32 6.10
CA HIS A 52 1.00 -6.71 6.55
C HIS A 52 2.14 -7.08 5.60
N LEU A 53 2.67 -6.07 4.91
CA LEU A 53 3.78 -6.21 3.98
C LEU A 53 5.02 -5.60 4.63
N LEU A 54 5.98 -6.45 4.98
CA LEU A 54 7.30 -6.00 5.41
C LEU A 54 8.22 -5.93 4.20
N MET A 55 8.79 -4.75 3.97
CA MET A 55 9.62 -4.50 2.80
C MET A 55 10.81 -3.62 3.13
N THR A 56 11.90 -3.76 2.39
CA THR A 56 12.99 -2.79 2.44
C THR A 56 12.57 -1.46 1.83
N ARG A 57 13.32 -0.38 2.12
CA ARG A 57 13.08 0.93 1.50
C ARG A 57 13.13 0.88 -0.04
N ASN A 58 14.01 0.06 -0.61
CA ASN A 58 14.12 -0.10 -2.07
C ASN A 58 12.88 -0.82 -2.65
N GLN A 59 12.38 -1.86 -1.98
CA GLN A 59 11.15 -2.54 -2.39
C GLN A 59 9.94 -1.61 -2.31
N ALA A 60 9.84 -0.80 -1.26
CA ALA A 60 8.78 0.22 -1.15
C ALA A 60 8.85 1.25 -2.28
N MET A 61 10.06 1.69 -2.65
CA MET A 61 10.27 2.60 -3.77
C MET A 61 9.83 1.99 -5.11
N LEU A 62 10.11 0.69 -5.34
CA LEU A 62 9.66 -0.02 -6.54
C LEU A 62 8.12 -0.15 -6.58
N LEU A 63 7.50 -0.48 -5.44
CA LEU A 63 6.04 -0.52 -5.32
C LEU A 63 5.42 0.84 -5.62
N ALA A 64 5.94 1.93 -5.04
CA ALA A 64 5.44 3.27 -5.29
C ALA A 64 5.54 3.66 -6.78
N GLN A 65 6.66 3.38 -7.42
CA GLN A 65 6.83 3.63 -8.86
C GLN A 65 5.85 2.84 -9.72
N TYR A 66 5.62 1.57 -9.38
CA TYR A 66 4.66 0.72 -10.06
C TYR A 66 3.25 1.30 -9.98
N LEU A 67 2.80 1.67 -8.76
CA LEU A 67 1.48 2.26 -8.54
C LEU A 67 1.29 3.57 -9.30
N ILE A 68 2.28 4.46 -9.28
CA ILE A 68 2.25 5.72 -10.05
C ILE A 68 2.08 5.45 -11.54
N ARG A 69 2.88 4.54 -12.12
CA ARG A 69 2.80 4.21 -13.55
C ARG A 69 1.44 3.66 -13.94
N LEU A 70 0.82 2.82 -13.09
CA LEU A 70 -0.51 2.28 -13.33
C LEU A 70 -1.60 3.37 -13.40
N THR A 71 -1.44 4.46 -12.66
CA THR A 71 -2.40 5.58 -12.71
C THR A 71 -2.31 6.43 -13.98
N GLY A 72 -1.34 6.15 -14.87
CA GLY A 72 -1.03 7.01 -16.01
C GLY A 72 -0.42 8.36 -15.61
N GLN A 73 -0.13 8.56 -14.32
CA GLN A 73 0.52 9.76 -13.82
C GLN A 73 2.03 9.65 -14.01
N GLN A 74 2.66 10.77 -14.34
CA GLN A 74 4.12 10.84 -14.28
C GLN A 74 4.56 10.90 -12.82
N PRO A 75 5.65 10.22 -12.43
CA PRO A 75 6.20 10.36 -11.09
C PRO A 75 6.47 11.84 -10.81
N PRO A 76 6.10 12.36 -9.62
CA PRO A 76 6.33 13.75 -9.29
C PRO A 76 7.82 14.05 -9.44
N VAL A 77 8.15 14.94 -10.36
CA VAL A 77 9.53 15.36 -10.58
C VAL A 77 10.00 15.99 -9.27
N PRO A 78 11.08 15.48 -8.62
CA PRO A 78 11.56 16.08 -7.39
C PRO A 78 11.98 17.52 -7.70
N ILE A 79 11.16 18.48 -7.28
CA ILE A 79 11.45 19.90 -7.47
C ILE A 79 12.69 20.18 -6.62
N LYS A 80 13.84 20.35 -7.28
CA LYS A 80 15.10 20.78 -6.67
C LYS A 80 14.97 22.22 -6.15
N ARG A 81 14.19 22.43 -5.08
CA ARG A 81 13.85 23.75 -4.50
C ARG A 81 15.02 24.46 -3.78
N GLY A 82 16.22 23.87 -3.70
CA GLY A 82 17.28 24.35 -2.79
C GLY A 82 18.42 25.20 -3.37
N TRP A 83 18.56 25.32 -4.70
CA TRP A 83 19.82 25.71 -5.32
C TRP A 83 19.71 27.14 -5.88
N LEU A 84 18.70 27.37 -6.71
CA LEU A 84 18.44 28.66 -7.35
C LEU A 84 17.86 29.71 -6.39
N LYS A 85 17.20 29.28 -5.31
CA LYS A 85 16.64 30.18 -4.29
C LYS A 85 17.71 30.79 -3.37
N ARG A 86 18.94 30.27 -3.40
CA ARG A 86 20.10 30.76 -2.64
C ARG A 86 20.96 31.78 -3.42
N LEU A 87 20.73 31.93 -4.73
CA LEU A 87 21.50 32.84 -5.60
C LEU A 87 20.70 34.09 -6.02
N PHE A 88 19.38 34.06 -5.86
CA PHE A 88 18.49 35.19 -6.17
C PHE A 88 17.64 35.61 -4.94
N GLY A 89 18.14 35.32 -3.75
CA GLY A 89 17.56 35.73 -2.46
C GLY A 89 18.67 36.11 -1.51
#